data_AF-Q1JPA1-F1
#
_entry.id   AF-Q1JPA1-F1
#
_cell.length_a   1.000
_cell.length_b   1.000
_cell.length_c   1.000
_cell.angle_alpha   90.00
_cell.angle_beta   90.00
_cell.angle_gamma   90.00
#
_symmetry.space_group_name_H-M   'P 1'
#
loop_
_entity.id
_entity.type
_entity.pdbx_description
1 polymer ?
#
loop_
_entity_poly.entity_id
_entity_poly.type
_entity_poly.pdbx_seq_one_letter_code
_entity_poly.pdbx_strand_id
1 'polypeptide(L)'
;MVRHQPLQYYEPQLCLSCLTGIYGCRWKRYQRSHDDTTPWERLWFLLLTFTFGLTLTWLYFWWEVHNDYDEFNWYLYNRMGYWSDWSVPILMTTAAAFTYIAGLQVLALCHIAVGQQMNLHWLHKIGLVAILVATVVAMSAVAQLWEDEWEVLLISLQGTAPFLHVGALVAITALSWIVAGQFARAERSSSQIAILGTFFTVVFALYLAPLTISSPCIMEKKDLGPKPALIGHRGAPMLAPEHTLMSFRKALEQKLYGLQADVTISLDGVPFLMHDATLRRTTNVEEEFPELARRPASMLNWTILQRLNAGQWFLKTDPFWTASSLSPSDHREAQNQSICRLVELLELAKGNATLLLNLRDPPREHPYRSSFLNITLEALLSSGFPQHQVLWLPNRQRPLVRKVAPGFQQMSGSK
;
A
#
# COMPACT_ATOMS: atom_id res chain seq x y z
N MET A 1 2.69 -17.20 -79.68
CA MET A 1 3.67 -17.07 -78.58
C MET A 1 2.92 -16.73 -77.31
N VAL A 2 2.76 -17.70 -76.41
CA VAL A 2 2.20 -17.49 -75.07
C VAL A 2 3.29 -16.79 -74.24
N ARG A 3 3.05 -15.54 -73.82
CA ARG A 3 3.93 -14.84 -72.87
C ARG A 3 3.74 -15.51 -71.50
N HIS A 4 4.71 -16.30 -71.08
CA HIS A 4 4.81 -16.71 -69.68
C HIS A 4 5.05 -15.46 -68.82
N GLN A 5 4.13 -15.18 -67.89
CA GLN A 5 4.41 -14.26 -66.79
C GLN A 5 5.61 -14.80 -66.01
N PRO A 6 6.59 -13.95 -65.64
CA PRO A 6 7.71 -14.40 -64.83
C PRO A 6 7.17 -14.90 -63.48
N LEU A 7 7.62 -16.10 -63.07
CA LEU A 7 7.39 -16.65 -61.74
C LEU A 7 7.92 -15.65 -60.71
N GLN A 8 7.01 -14.98 -59.99
CA GLN A 8 7.35 -14.10 -58.89
C GLN A 8 8.01 -14.93 -57.78
N TYR A 9 9.26 -14.62 -57.46
CA TYR A 9 9.99 -15.21 -56.36
C TYR A 9 9.53 -14.55 -55.05
N TYR A 10 8.82 -15.30 -54.21
CA TYR A 10 8.30 -14.81 -52.92
C TYR A 10 9.31 -15.12 -51.82
N GLU A 11 10.02 -14.13 -51.31
CA GLU A 11 10.77 -14.28 -50.06
C GLU A 11 9.78 -14.43 -48.89
N PRO A 12 9.90 -15.48 -48.06
CA PRO A 12 9.05 -15.65 -46.89
C PRO A 12 9.40 -14.60 -45.82
N GLN A 13 8.63 -13.53 -45.77
CA GLN A 13 8.67 -12.57 -44.67
C GLN A 13 7.88 -13.13 -43.47
N LEU A 14 8.53 -14.01 -42.69
CA LEU A 14 7.97 -14.65 -41.49
C LEU A 14 7.46 -13.62 -40.46
N CYS A 15 8.24 -12.56 -40.21
CA CYS A 15 7.86 -11.48 -39.29
C CYS A 15 6.57 -10.77 -39.74
N LEU A 16 6.47 -10.47 -41.04
CA LEU A 16 5.29 -9.81 -41.60
C LEU A 16 4.05 -10.70 -41.48
N SER A 17 4.20 -11.99 -41.77
CA SER A 17 3.12 -12.99 -41.67
C SER A 17 2.61 -13.13 -40.24
N CYS A 18 3.50 -13.12 -39.24
CA CYS A 18 3.11 -13.13 -37.83
C CYS A 18 2.35 -11.85 -37.44
N LEU A 19 2.85 -10.70 -37.86
CA LEU A 19 2.31 -9.38 -37.52
C LEU A 19 0.90 -9.17 -38.14
N THR A 20 0.70 -9.59 -39.40
CA THR A 20 -0.62 -9.59 -40.05
C THR A 20 -1.53 -10.71 -39.56
N GLY A 21 -0.96 -11.85 -39.17
CA GLY A 21 -1.66 -13.00 -38.61
C GLY A 21 -2.28 -12.70 -37.26
N ILE A 22 -1.52 -12.14 -36.33
CA ILE A 22 -2.00 -11.87 -34.97
C ILE A 22 -3.00 -10.70 -34.97
N TYR A 23 -2.76 -9.63 -35.72
CA TYR A 23 -3.63 -8.44 -35.71
C TYR A 23 -4.91 -8.60 -36.56
N GLY A 24 -4.82 -9.31 -37.68
CA GLY A 24 -5.88 -9.39 -38.70
C GLY A 24 -6.34 -10.79 -39.07
N CYS A 25 -5.81 -11.85 -38.44
CA CYS A 25 -5.99 -13.26 -38.83
C CYS A 25 -5.57 -13.59 -40.27
N ARG A 26 -4.61 -12.83 -40.83
CA ARG A 26 -4.09 -13.03 -42.19
C ARG A 26 -2.73 -13.73 -42.16
N TRP A 27 -2.76 -15.07 -42.18
CA TRP A 27 -1.59 -15.95 -42.07
C TRP A 27 -1.00 -16.43 -43.42
N LYS A 28 -1.69 -16.19 -44.54
CA LYS A 28 -1.25 -16.66 -45.87
C LYS A 28 -0.24 -15.69 -46.52
N ARG A 29 0.73 -16.25 -47.27
CA ARG A 29 1.81 -15.57 -48.03
C ARG A 29 1.34 -14.24 -48.61
N TYR A 30 1.86 -13.15 -48.08
CA TYR A 30 1.42 -11.81 -48.41
C TYR A 30 2.43 -11.09 -49.32
N GLN A 31 1.92 -10.52 -50.41
CA GLN A 31 2.54 -9.43 -51.14
C GLN A 31 2.21 -8.15 -50.35
N ARG A 32 3.18 -7.25 -50.13
CA ARG A 32 2.96 -5.95 -49.47
C ARG A 32 1.71 -5.30 -50.08
N SER A 33 0.64 -5.10 -49.29
CA SER A 33 -0.54 -4.38 -49.78
C SER A 33 -0.12 -2.94 -50.00
N HIS A 34 -0.23 -2.47 -51.25
CA HIS A 34 -0.03 -1.06 -51.61
C HIS A 34 -1.32 -0.25 -51.48
N ASP A 35 -2.41 -0.86 -51.03
CA ASP A 35 -3.68 -0.17 -50.83
C ASP A 35 -3.63 0.67 -49.55
N ASP A 36 -4.20 1.87 -49.61
CA ASP A 36 -4.27 2.76 -48.45
C ASP A 36 -5.14 2.19 -47.32
N THR A 37 -4.83 2.56 -46.08
CA THR A 37 -5.68 2.22 -44.93
C THR A 37 -6.98 3.01 -45.01
N THR A 38 -8.11 2.31 -44.99
CA THR A 38 -9.44 2.93 -45.15
C THR A 38 -9.76 3.87 -43.99
N PRO A 39 -10.61 4.91 -44.20
CA PRO A 39 -11.05 5.79 -43.12
C PRO A 39 -11.69 5.04 -41.94
N TRP A 40 -12.37 3.93 -42.23
CA TRP A 40 -12.98 3.08 -41.22
C TRP A 40 -11.95 2.39 -40.32
N GLU A 41 -10.87 1.85 -40.90
CA GLU A 41 -9.79 1.24 -40.10
C GLU A 41 -9.00 2.29 -39.30
N ARG A 42 -8.89 3.53 -39.80
CA ARG A 42 -8.32 4.64 -39.02
C ARG A 42 -9.17 4.97 -37.80
N LEU A 43 -10.50 4.93 -37.92
CA LEU A 43 -11.41 5.12 -36.79
C LEU A 43 -11.21 4.03 -35.73
N TRP A 44 -11.07 2.76 -36.13
CA TRP A 44 -10.77 1.66 -35.21
C TRP A 44 -9.42 1.83 -34.50
N PHE A 45 -8.40 2.34 -35.19
CA PHE A 45 -7.13 2.66 -34.57
C PHE A 45 -7.23 3.79 -33.53
N LEU A 46 -8.03 4.83 -33.80
CA LEU A 46 -8.31 5.88 -32.82
C LEU A 46 -9.05 5.33 -31.61
N LEU A 47 -10.05 4.47 -31.82
CA LEU A 47 -10.77 3.81 -30.73
C LEU A 47 -9.86 2.91 -29.89
N LEU A 48 -8.95 2.17 -30.54
CA LEU A 48 -7.94 1.35 -29.87
C LEU A 48 -7.02 2.21 -29.01
N THR A 49 -6.52 3.32 -29.56
CA THR A 49 -5.63 4.25 -28.84
C THR A 49 -6.33 4.90 -27.65
N PHE A 50 -7.61 5.29 -27.80
CA PHE A 50 -8.43 5.80 -26.70
C PHE A 50 -8.63 4.74 -25.61
N THR A 51 -8.97 3.51 -26.00
CA THR A 51 -9.18 2.40 -25.05
C THR A 51 -7.88 2.02 -24.33
N PHE A 52 -6.74 2.08 -25.01
CA PHE A 52 -5.42 1.92 -24.40
C PHE A 52 -5.19 2.97 -23.29
N GLY A 53 -5.45 4.26 -23.58
CA GLY A 53 -5.33 5.32 -22.58
C GLY A 53 -6.26 5.09 -21.38
N LEU A 54 -7.53 4.75 -21.64
CA LEU A 54 -8.51 4.50 -20.58
C LEU A 54 -8.13 3.31 -19.70
N THR A 55 -7.74 2.18 -20.30
CA THR A 55 -7.33 0.97 -19.57
C THR A 55 -6.01 1.15 -18.84
N LEU A 56 -5.09 1.96 -19.35
CA LEU A 56 -3.88 2.35 -18.65
C LEU A 56 -4.21 3.15 -17.38
N THR A 57 -5.08 4.16 -17.49
CA THR A 57 -5.56 4.94 -16.34
C THR A 57 -6.27 4.04 -15.33
N TRP A 58 -7.09 3.10 -15.79
CA TRP A 58 -7.80 2.18 -14.92
C TRP A 58 -6.88 1.19 -14.20
N LEU A 59 -5.87 0.65 -14.89
CA LEU A 59 -4.84 -0.19 -14.26
C LEU A 59 -4.03 0.61 -13.24
N TYR A 60 -3.67 1.85 -13.56
CA TYR A 60 -2.97 2.74 -12.65
C TYR A 60 -3.78 3.02 -11.38
N PHE A 61 -5.08 3.32 -11.51
CA PHE A 61 -5.98 3.48 -10.35
C PHE A 61 -5.92 2.27 -9.40
N TRP A 62 -6.09 1.06 -9.94
CA TRP A 62 -6.06 -0.16 -9.12
C TRP A 62 -4.70 -0.44 -8.48
N TRP A 63 -3.60 -0.04 -9.14
CA TRP A 63 -2.28 -0.14 -8.56
C TRP A 63 -2.10 0.80 -7.35
N GLU A 64 -2.60 2.03 -7.44
CA GLU A 64 -2.44 3.05 -6.40
C GLU A 64 -3.30 2.79 -5.16
N VAL A 65 -4.55 2.38 -5.34
CA VAL A 65 -5.48 2.08 -4.23
C VAL A 65 -5.18 0.75 -3.52
N HIS A 66 -3.99 0.18 -3.72
CA HIS A 66 -3.59 -1.10 -3.11
C HIS A 66 -3.67 -1.09 -1.58
N ASN A 67 -3.33 0.03 -0.95
CA ASN A 67 -3.40 0.19 0.50
C ASN A 67 -4.84 0.17 1.04
N ASP A 68 -5.82 0.50 0.19
CA ASP A 68 -7.23 0.65 0.56
C ASP A 68 -8.09 -0.54 0.07
N TYR A 69 -7.44 -1.62 -0.40
CA TYR A 69 -8.13 -2.84 -0.81
C TYR A 69 -8.99 -3.44 0.30
N ASP A 70 -8.52 -3.39 1.55
CA ASP A 70 -9.27 -3.90 2.69
C ASP A 70 -10.54 -3.08 2.95
N GLU A 71 -10.47 -1.76 2.76
CA GLU A 71 -11.61 -0.86 2.88
C GLU A 71 -12.65 -1.11 1.77
N PHE A 72 -12.19 -1.27 0.52
CA PHE A 72 -13.04 -1.67 -0.60
C PHE A 72 -13.73 -3.03 -0.35
N ASN A 73 -12.98 -4.03 0.11
CA ASN A 73 -13.53 -5.35 0.42
C ASN A 73 -14.55 -5.27 1.57
N TRP A 74 -14.32 -4.41 2.56
CA TRP A 74 -15.27 -4.13 3.64
C TRP A 74 -16.56 -3.48 3.13
N TYR A 75 -16.44 -2.53 2.21
CA TYR A 75 -17.58 -1.89 1.58
C TYR A 75 -18.47 -2.92 0.85
N LEU A 76 -17.86 -3.84 0.11
CA LEU A 76 -18.58 -4.92 -0.56
C LEU A 76 -19.16 -5.94 0.43
N TYR A 77 -18.43 -6.28 1.49
CA TYR A 77 -18.90 -7.13 2.58
C TYR A 77 -20.20 -6.60 3.18
N ASN A 78 -20.26 -5.30 3.49
CA ASN A 78 -21.44 -4.66 4.07
C ASN A 78 -22.67 -4.73 3.16
N ARG A 79 -22.48 -4.75 1.84
CA ARG A 79 -23.58 -4.84 0.87
C ARG A 79 -23.98 -6.29 0.55
N MET A 80 -23.02 -7.20 0.47
CA MET A 80 -23.23 -8.59 0.03
C MET A 80 -23.49 -9.57 1.18
N GLY A 81 -23.06 -9.25 2.40
CA GLY A 81 -23.24 -10.08 3.60
C GLY A 81 -22.25 -11.24 3.74
N TYR A 82 -21.25 -11.36 2.85
CA TYR A 82 -20.17 -12.35 2.94
C TYR A 82 -18.83 -11.73 2.53
N TRP A 83 -17.75 -12.18 3.17
CA TRP A 83 -16.40 -11.65 2.93
C TRP A 83 -15.78 -12.33 1.72
N SER A 84 -15.18 -11.54 0.83
CA SER A 84 -14.38 -12.02 -0.30
C SER A 84 -13.43 -10.91 -0.74
N ASP A 85 -12.22 -11.30 -1.12
CA ASP A 85 -11.15 -10.38 -1.53
C ASP A 85 -11.34 -9.94 -2.99
N TRP A 86 -12.42 -9.20 -3.26
CA TRP A 86 -12.84 -8.78 -4.61
C TRP A 86 -11.84 -7.86 -5.32
N SER A 87 -11.00 -7.13 -4.58
CA SER A 87 -9.95 -6.29 -5.16
C SER A 87 -8.98 -7.10 -6.05
N VAL A 88 -8.62 -8.32 -5.65
CA VAL A 88 -7.69 -9.19 -6.39
C VAL A 88 -8.22 -9.60 -7.78
N PRO A 89 -9.40 -10.22 -7.95
CA PRO A 89 -9.92 -10.56 -9.27
C PRO A 89 -10.18 -9.33 -10.14
N ILE A 90 -10.54 -8.17 -9.55
CA ILE A 90 -10.70 -6.93 -10.33
C ILE A 90 -9.35 -6.44 -10.86
N LEU A 91 -8.30 -6.45 -10.05
CA LEU A 91 -6.95 -6.12 -10.51
C LEU A 91 -6.49 -7.08 -11.62
N MET A 92 -6.68 -8.39 -11.44
CA MET A 92 -6.27 -9.40 -12.42
C MET A 92 -7.00 -9.24 -13.76
N THR A 93 -8.32 -8.99 -13.74
CA THR A 93 -9.11 -8.74 -14.95
C THR A 93 -8.72 -7.43 -15.63
N THR A 94 -8.45 -6.38 -14.85
CA THR A 94 -7.96 -5.09 -15.34
C THR A 94 -6.59 -5.23 -16.01
N ALA A 95 -5.64 -5.93 -15.38
CA ALA A 95 -4.31 -6.18 -15.93
C ALA A 95 -4.37 -7.02 -17.22
N ALA A 96 -5.23 -8.05 -17.26
CA ALA A 96 -5.44 -8.85 -18.47
C ALA A 96 -6.01 -8.01 -19.63
N ALA A 97 -7.03 -7.19 -19.34
CA ALA A 97 -7.63 -6.29 -20.32
C ALA A 97 -6.61 -5.29 -20.88
N PHE A 98 -5.85 -4.62 -20.00
CA PHE A 98 -4.78 -3.70 -20.40
C PHE A 98 -3.72 -4.41 -21.25
N THR A 99 -3.24 -5.58 -20.82
CA THR A 99 -2.20 -6.33 -21.55
C THR A 99 -2.64 -6.67 -22.97
N TYR A 100 -3.90 -7.09 -23.13
CA TYR A 100 -4.47 -7.39 -24.43
C TYR A 100 -4.57 -6.15 -25.33
N ILE A 101 -5.09 -5.03 -24.81
CA ILE A 101 -5.21 -3.77 -25.55
C ILE A 101 -3.82 -3.19 -25.90
N ALA A 102 -2.87 -3.22 -24.96
CA ALA A 102 -1.49 -2.82 -25.17
C ALA A 102 -0.82 -3.63 -26.29
N GLY A 103 -1.02 -4.96 -26.28
CA GLY A 103 -0.54 -5.85 -27.33
C GLY A 103 -1.09 -5.48 -28.71
N LEU A 104 -2.40 -5.21 -28.82
CA LEU A 104 -3.02 -4.74 -30.06
C LEU A 104 -2.47 -3.37 -30.49
N GLN A 105 -2.25 -2.44 -29.56
CA GLN A 105 -1.69 -1.12 -29.84
C GLN A 105 -0.27 -1.23 -30.40
N VAL A 106 0.59 -2.06 -29.79
CA VAL A 106 1.95 -2.31 -30.28
C VAL A 106 1.92 -2.91 -31.67
N LEU A 107 1.07 -3.91 -31.91
CA LEU A 107 0.91 -4.51 -33.23
C LEU A 107 0.47 -3.49 -34.28
N ALA A 108 -0.48 -2.60 -33.95
CA ALA A 108 -0.91 -1.52 -34.82
C ALA A 108 0.23 -0.55 -35.16
N LEU A 109 1.03 -0.14 -34.17
CA LEU A 109 2.21 0.70 -34.39
C LEU A 109 3.25 0.00 -35.28
N CYS A 110 3.44 -1.31 -35.13
CA CYS A 110 4.33 -2.08 -36.00
C CYS A 110 3.81 -2.16 -37.45
N HIS A 111 2.48 -2.25 -37.67
CA HIS A 111 1.89 -2.14 -39.01
C HIS A 111 2.21 -0.78 -39.64
N ILE A 112 2.05 0.32 -38.88
CA ILE A 112 2.37 1.68 -39.32
C ILE A 112 3.88 1.81 -39.66
N ALA A 113 4.76 1.25 -38.82
CA ALA A 113 6.19 1.29 -39.02
C ALA A 113 6.60 0.58 -40.33
N VAL A 114 6.03 -0.61 -40.61
CA VAL A 114 6.34 -1.40 -41.82
C VAL A 114 5.57 -0.89 -43.05
N GLY A 115 4.60 0.01 -42.88
CA GLY A 115 3.75 0.53 -43.96
C GLY A 115 2.73 -0.48 -44.45
N GLN A 116 2.18 -1.28 -43.54
CA GLN A 116 1.10 -2.21 -43.81
C GLN A 116 -0.26 -1.60 -43.45
N GLN A 117 -1.30 -2.07 -44.13
CA GLN A 117 -2.67 -1.73 -43.78
C GLN A 117 -3.05 -2.28 -42.40
N MET A 118 -3.52 -1.38 -41.54
CA MET A 118 -4.19 -1.75 -40.30
C MET A 118 -5.55 -2.35 -40.65
N ASN A 119 -5.68 -3.68 -40.57
CA ASN A 119 -6.97 -4.35 -40.68
C ASN A 119 -7.18 -5.16 -39.42
N LEU A 120 -7.90 -4.57 -38.47
CA LEU A 120 -8.15 -5.20 -37.18
C LEU A 120 -9.24 -6.28 -37.36
N HIS A 121 -8.91 -7.52 -37.00
CA HIS A 121 -9.85 -8.63 -37.14
C HIS A 121 -11.15 -8.38 -36.35
N TRP A 122 -12.27 -8.89 -36.83
CA TRP A 122 -13.59 -8.65 -36.22
C TRP A 122 -13.69 -9.14 -34.77
N LEU A 123 -13.01 -10.24 -34.41
CA LEU A 123 -12.92 -10.71 -33.02
C LEU A 123 -12.23 -9.68 -32.12
N HIS A 124 -11.14 -9.06 -32.58
CA HIS A 124 -10.46 -8.01 -31.82
C HIS A 124 -11.31 -6.75 -31.73
N LYS A 125 -12.07 -6.41 -32.77
CA LYS A 125 -13.06 -5.31 -32.73
C LYS A 125 -14.12 -5.54 -31.65
N ILE A 126 -14.68 -6.75 -31.55
CA ILE A 126 -15.63 -7.12 -30.50
C ILE A 126 -14.95 -7.02 -29.12
N GLY A 127 -13.78 -7.62 -28.96
CA GLY A 127 -13.04 -7.57 -27.70
C GLY A 127 -12.71 -6.15 -27.26
N LEU A 128 -12.30 -5.29 -28.19
CA LEU A 128 -12.03 -3.86 -27.96
C LEU A 128 -13.27 -3.13 -27.42
N VAL A 129 -14.42 -3.30 -28.08
CA VAL A 129 -15.68 -2.66 -27.64
C VAL A 129 -16.12 -3.20 -26.29
N ALA A 130 -16.03 -4.52 -26.06
CA ALA A 130 -16.38 -5.13 -24.79
C ALA A 130 -15.51 -4.60 -23.64
N ILE A 131 -14.20 -4.53 -23.82
CA ILE A 131 -13.26 -3.99 -22.82
C ILE A 131 -13.54 -2.51 -22.58
N LEU A 132 -13.76 -1.73 -23.63
CA LEU A 132 -14.06 -0.31 -23.51
C LEU A 132 -15.34 -0.09 -22.68
N VAL A 133 -16.43 -0.76 -23.03
CA VAL A 133 -17.71 -0.64 -22.30
C VAL A 133 -17.55 -1.11 -20.85
N ALA A 134 -16.91 -2.25 -20.62
CA ALA A 134 -16.69 -2.77 -19.27
C ALA A 134 -15.85 -1.80 -18.41
N THR A 135 -14.79 -1.20 -18.99
CA THR A 135 -13.93 -0.23 -18.29
C THR A 135 -14.71 1.04 -17.95
N VAL A 136 -15.48 1.60 -18.89
CA VAL A 136 -16.32 2.78 -18.64
C VAL A 136 -17.35 2.51 -17.54
N VAL A 137 -18.02 1.36 -17.59
CA VAL A 137 -19.00 0.97 -16.56
C VAL A 137 -18.32 0.81 -15.20
N ALA A 138 -17.15 0.15 -15.14
CA ALA A 138 -16.42 -0.06 -13.89
C ALA A 138 -15.92 1.26 -13.28
N MET A 139 -15.34 2.14 -14.10
CA MET A 139 -14.93 3.49 -13.67
C MET A 139 -16.12 4.30 -13.16
N SER A 140 -17.26 4.25 -13.87
CA SER A 140 -18.48 4.95 -13.45
C SER A 140 -19.05 4.39 -12.15
N ALA A 141 -18.99 3.07 -11.96
CA ALA A 141 -19.44 2.42 -10.73
C ALA A 141 -18.56 2.83 -9.53
N VAL A 142 -17.24 2.83 -9.68
CA VAL A 142 -16.33 3.31 -8.62
C VAL A 142 -16.54 4.79 -8.33
N ALA A 143 -16.73 5.63 -9.36
CA ALA A 143 -17.07 7.05 -9.18
C ALA A 143 -18.36 7.32 -8.40
N GLN A 144 -19.33 6.40 -8.43
CA GLN A 144 -20.58 6.55 -7.69
C GLN A 144 -20.57 5.87 -6.32
N LEU A 145 -19.78 4.80 -6.17
CA LEU A 145 -19.82 3.92 -5.00
C LEU A 145 -18.66 4.17 -4.02
N TRP A 146 -17.58 4.79 -4.48
CA TRP A 146 -16.35 5.00 -3.73
C TRP A 146 -15.70 6.32 -4.17
N GLU A 147 -16.44 7.42 -3.98
CA GLU A 147 -16.08 8.76 -4.46
C GLU A 147 -14.78 9.29 -3.82
N ASP A 148 -14.60 9.02 -2.52
CA ASP A 148 -13.49 9.53 -1.71
C ASP A 148 -12.11 9.10 -2.25
N GLU A 149 -12.00 7.97 -2.95
CA GLU A 149 -10.73 7.45 -3.48
C GLU A 149 -10.27 8.08 -4.79
N TRP A 150 -11.14 8.83 -5.48
CA TRP A 150 -10.66 9.56 -6.67
C TRP A 150 -9.68 10.67 -6.30
N GLU A 151 -9.72 11.16 -5.06
CA GLU A 151 -8.71 12.07 -4.53
C GLU A 151 -7.34 11.39 -4.40
N VAL A 152 -7.31 10.10 -4.04
CA VAL A 152 -6.07 9.30 -3.95
C VAL A 152 -5.40 9.23 -5.31
N LEU A 153 -6.14 9.03 -6.41
CA LEU A 153 -5.58 9.03 -7.75
C LEU A 153 -4.83 10.34 -8.07
N LEU A 154 -5.39 11.50 -7.70
CA LEU A 154 -4.77 12.80 -7.95
C LEU A 154 -3.50 12.98 -7.11
N ILE A 155 -3.54 12.60 -5.83
CA ILE A 155 -2.38 12.68 -4.92
C ILE A 155 -1.27 11.73 -5.39
N SER A 156 -1.64 10.50 -5.77
CA SER A 156 -0.73 9.51 -6.33
C SER A 156 -0.12 9.97 -7.65
N LEU A 157 -0.90 10.62 -8.52
CA LEU A 157 -0.37 11.22 -9.74
C LEU A 157 0.69 12.28 -9.42
N GLN A 158 0.51 13.11 -8.40
CA GLN A 158 1.54 14.08 -7.99
C GLN A 158 2.83 13.39 -7.52
N GLY A 159 2.73 12.26 -6.81
CA GLY A 159 3.88 11.46 -6.38
C GLY A 159 4.58 10.74 -7.53
N THR A 160 3.82 10.20 -8.49
CA THR A 160 4.34 9.36 -9.58
C THR A 160 4.63 10.13 -10.87
N ALA A 161 4.11 11.35 -11.02
CA ALA A 161 4.22 12.17 -12.22
C ALA A 161 5.64 12.35 -12.75
N PRO A 162 6.70 12.54 -11.92
CA PRO A 162 8.06 12.59 -12.42
C PRO A 162 8.48 11.31 -13.16
N PHE A 163 8.07 10.14 -12.68
CA PHE A 163 8.39 8.85 -13.30
C PHE A 163 7.55 8.61 -14.56
N LEU A 164 6.25 8.94 -14.51
CA LEU A 164 5.36 8.88 -15.67
C LEU A 164 5.84 9.82 -16.79
N HIS A 165 6.36 11.00 -16.44
CA HIS A 165 6.94 11.96 -17.36
C HIS A 165 8.19 11.41 -18.06
N VAL A 166 9.13 10.82 -17.30
CA VAL A 166 10.30 10.15 -17.88
C VAL A 166 9.86 9.02 -18.82
N GLY A 167 8.86 8.21 -18.42
CA GLY A 167 8.28 7.17 -19.27
C GLY A 167 7.70 7.74 -20.57
N ALA A 168 6.95 8.85 -20.50
CA ALA A 168 6.38 9.52 -21.66
C ALA A 168 7.47 10.08 -22.60
N LEU A 169 8.57 10.62 -22.05
CA LEU A 169 9.73 11.08 -22.83
C LEU A 169 10.43 9.92 -23.54
N VAL A 170 10.60 8.77 -22.89
CA VAL A 170 11.13 7.56 -23.52
C VAL A 170 10.21 7.10 -24.64
N ALA A 171 8.89 7.08 -24.40
CA ALA A 171 7.90 6.66 -25.40
C ALA A 171 7.88 7.59 -26.63
N ILE A 172 7.84 8.91 -26.45
CA ILE A 172 7.83 9.86 -27.59
C ILE A 172 9.15 9.80 -28.37
N THR A 173 10.27 9.53 -27.69
CA THR A 173 11.58 9.35 -28.34
C THR A 173 11.57 8.08 -29.19
N ALA A 174 11.06 6.96 -28.68
CA ALA A 174 10.93 5.72 -29.45
C ALA A 174 9.97 5.86 -30.65
N LEU A 175 8.88 6.61 -30.50
CA LEU A 175 7.91 6.85 -31.56
C LEU A 175 8.40 7.83 -32.65
N SER A 176 9.43 8.63 -32.36
CA SER A 176 9.95 9.66 -33.28
C SER A 176 10.34 9.09 -34.66
N TRP A 177 10.91 7.87 -34.70
CA TRP A 177 11.25 7.20 -35.96
C TRP A 177 10.02 6.85 -36.79
N ILE A 178 8.94 6.38 -36.15
CA ILE A 178 7.67 6.07 -36.83
C ILE A 178 7.07 7.36 -37.41
N VAL A 179 7.08 8.44 -36.64
CA VAL A 179 6.61 9.76 -37.07
C VAL A 179 7.42 10.27 -38.26
N ALA A 180 8.76 10.18 -38.21
CA ALA A 180 9.64 10.56 -39.31
C ALA A 180 9.36 9.74 -40.58
N GLY A 181 9.13 8.43 -40.44
CA GLY A 181 8.75 7.55 -41.55
C GLY A 181 7.37 7.87 -42.14
N GLN A 182 6.41 8.35 -41.34
CA GLN A 182 5.11 8.83 -41.84
C GLN A 182 5.25 10.18 -42.55
N PHE A 183 6.04 11.10 -42.01
CA PHE A 183 6.36 12.38 -42.64
C PHE A 183 7.00 12.18 -44.02
N ALA A 184 7.98 11.28 -44.12
CA ALA A 184 8.69 10.99 -45.38
C ALA A 184 7.79 10.34 -46.45
N ARG A 185 6.75 9.59 -46.03
CA ARG A 185 5.78 8.94 -46.94
C ARG A 185 4.60 9.83 -47.32
N ALA A 186 4.38 10.92 -46.61
CA ALA A 186 3.25 11.81 -46.88
C ALA A 186 3.47 12.60 -48.17
N GLU A 187 2.58 12.40 -49.16
CA GLU A 187 2.65 13.07 -50.46
C GLU A 187 2.17 14.54 -50.41
N ARG A 188 1.25 14.86 -49.49
CA ARG A 188 0.67 16.20 -49.35
C ARG A 188 1.40 17.01 -48.27
N SER A 189 1.78 18.24 -48.62
CA SER A 189 2.41 19.19 -47.67
C SER A 189 1.52 19.47 -46.45
N SER A 190 0.18 19.54 -46.63
CA SER A 190 -0.74 19.71 -45.50
C SER A 190 -0.68 18.55 -44.49
N SER A 191 -0.53 17.32 -44.97
CA SER A 191 -0.35 16.14 -44.11
C SER A 191 1.00 16.16 -43.39
N GLN A 192 2.07 16.57 -44.08
CA GLN A 192 3.39 16.73 -43.48
C GLN A 192 3.39 17.77 -42.36
N ILE A 193 2.76 18.93 -42.59
CA ILE A 193 2.59 19.98 -41.59
C ILE A 193 1.77 19.47 -40.41
N ALA A 194 0.68 18.73 -40.65
CA ALA A 194 -0.15 18.18 -39.58
C ALA A 194 0.60 17.16 -38.72
N ILE A 195 1.36 16.24 -39.33
CA ILE A 195 2.17 15.23 -38.61
C ILE A 195 3.21 15.92 -37.74
N LEU A 196 4.01 16.81 -38.34
CA LEU A 196 5.11 17.46 -37.66
C LEU A 196 4.62 18.43 -36.58
N GLY A 197 3.56 19.19 -36.87
CA GLY A 197 2.91 20.08 -35.92
C GLY A 197 2.35 19.35 -34.71
N THR A 198 1.69 18.20 -34.93
CA THR A 198 1.18 17.35 -33.83
C THR A 198 2.33 16.84 -32.97
N PHE A 199 3.39 16.31 -33.60
CA PHE A 199 4.56 15.79 -32.88
C PHE A 199 5.23 16.87 -32.03
N PHE A 200 5.51 18.05 -32.59
CA PHE A 200 6.12 19.13 -31.83
C PHE A 200 5.21 19.67 -30.73
N THR A 201 3.88 19.70 -30.93
CA THR A 201 2.94 20.09 -29.89
C THR A 201 2.99 19.12 -28.70
N VAL A 202 2.99 17.81 -28.96
CA VAL A 202 3.09 16.78 -27.90
C VAL A 202 4.44 16.86 -27.19
N VAL A 203 5.54 16.97 -27.94
CA VAL A 203 6.88 17.12 -27.37
C VAL A 203 6.95 18.38 -26.51
N PHE A 204 6.48 19.53 -27.00
CA PHE A 204 6.47 20.79 -26.25
C PHE A 204 5.65 20.69 -24.96
N ALA A 205 4.46 20.09 -25.02
CA ALA A 205 3.64 19.85 -23.83
C ALA A 205 4.37 18.97 -22.80
N LEU A 206 5.03 17.89 -23.25
CA LEU A 206 5.85 17.04 -22.37
C LEU A 206 7.03 17.83 -21.78
N TYR A 207 7.72 18.68 -22.54
CA TYR A 207 8.81 19.50 -22.00
C TYR A 207 8.34 20.53 -20.96
N LEU A 208 7.10 21.02 -21.06
CA LEU A 208 6.52 21.93 -20.08
C LEU A 208 5.89 21.22 -18.87
N ALA A 209 5.55 19.93 -18.98
CA ALA A 209 4.90 19.17 -17.92
C ALA A 209 5.62 19.22 -16.55
N PRO A 210 6.97 19.20 -16.45
CA PRO A 210 7.64 19.34 -15.16
C PRO A 210 7.30 20.62 -14.39
N LEU A 211 6.90 21.70 -15.10
CA LEU A 211 6.49 22.96 -14.46
C LEU A 211 5.15 22.85 -13.72
N THR A 212 4.34 21.83 -14.04
CA THR A 212 3.03 21.60 -13.40
C THR A 212 3.05 20.47 -12.37
N ILE A 213 4.18 19.77 -12.21
CA ILE A 213 4.31 18.65 -11.27
C ILE A 213 4.73 19.20 -9.89
N SER A 214 3.78 19.25 -8.95
CA SER A 214 4.06 19.46 -7.53
C SER A 214 4.28 18.11 -6.84
N SER A 215 5.34 17.96 -6.04
CA SER A 215 5.55 16.73 -5.26
C SER A 215 4.96 16.90 -3.85
N PRO A 216 4.04 16.02 -3.40
CA PRO A 216 3.49 16.07 -2.04
C PRO A 216 4.56 15.73 -0.99
N CYS A 217 5.69 15.14 -1.41
CA CYS A 217 6.82 14.83 -0.53
C CYS A 217 7.75 16.04 -0.30
N ILE A 218 7.63 17.09 -1.11
CA ILE A 218 8.46 18.30 -1.04
C ILE A 218 7.53 19.49 -0.78
N MET A 219 7.10 19.61 0.46
CA MET A 219 6.24 20.71 0.92
C MET A 219 7.06 21.70 1.72
N GLU A 220 6.71 22.99 1.60
CA GLU A 220 7.24 23.96 2.55
C GLU A 220 6.64 23.70 3.93
N LYS A 221 7.40 24.02 4.98
CA LYS A 221 6.97 23.81 6.37
C LYS A 221 5.61 24.46 6.69
N LYS A 222 5.26 25.55 6.01
CA LYS A 222 4.01 26.29 6.19
C LYS A 222 2.79 25.53 5.63
N ASP A 223 3.01 24.65 4.65
CA ASP A 223 1.96 23.91 3.95
C ASP A 223 1.74 22.52 4.57
N LEU A 224 2.61 22.09 5.49
CA LEU A 224 2.42 20.85 6.25
C LEU A 224 1.16 20.94 7.11
N GLY A 225 0.35 19.88 7.06
CA GLY A 225 -0.75 19.68 7.99
C GLY A 225 -0.28 19.59 9.45
N PRO A 226 -1.22 19.49 10.40
CA PRO A 226 -0.88 19.29 11.80
C PRO A 226 0.01 18.05 11.96
N LYS A 227 1.01 18.13 12.84
CA LYS A 227 1.88 16.98 13.15
C LYS A 227 1.01 15.78 13.54
N PRO A 228 1.22 14.60 12.93
CA PRO A 228 0.45 13.42 13.30
C PRO A 228 0.64 13.08 14.77
N ALA A 229 -0.40 12.51 15.38
CA ALA A 229 -0.33 12.00 16.74
C ALA A 229 0.66 10.84 16.80
N LEU A 230 1.74 11.02 17.57
CA LEU A 230 2.75 9.97 17.74
C LEU A 230 2.49 9.22 19.05
N ILE A 231 2.37 7.90 18.97
CA ILE A 231 2.19 7.01 20.13
C ILE A 231 3.48 6.22 20.34
N GLY A 232 4.06 6.31 21.54
CA GLY A 232 5.27 5.59 21.93
C GLY A 232 4.99 4.10 22.10
N HIS A 233 5.36 3.29 21.12
CA HIS A 233 5.20 1.84 21.15
C HIS A 233 6.06 1.23 22.27
N ARG A 234 5.42 0.69 23.32
CA ARG A 234 6.08 0.17 24.53
C ARG A 234 6.92 1.22 25.27
N GLY A 235 6.54 2.49 25.16
CA GLY A 235 7.31 3.65 25.61
C GLY A 235 8.22 4.20 24.51
N ALA A 236 9.51 4.31 24.80
CA ALA A 236 10.55 4.74 23.87
C ALA A 236 11.65 3.66 23.79
N PRO A 237 11.39 2.52 23.11
CA PRO A 237 12.26 1.34 23.16
C PRO A 237 13.64 1.57 22.52
N MET A 238 13.80 2.62 21.71
CA MET A 238 15.10 3.04 21.18
C MET A 238 15.94 3.85 22.19
N LEU A 239 15.33 4.35 23.27
CA LEU A 239 15.99 5.18 24.29
C LEU A 239 16.11 4.49 25.65
N ALA A 240 15.33 3.42 25.87
CA ALA A 240 15.25 2.73 27.15
C ALA A 240 14.62 1.33 26.99
N PRO A 241 14.82 0.41 27.94
CA PRO A 241 14.27 -0.94 27.87
C PRO A 241 12.73 -0.93 27.77
N GLU A 242 12.16 -1.65 26.80
CA GLU A 242 10.70 -1.64 26.53
C GLU A 242 9.85 -1.98 27.77
N HIS A 243 8.66 -1.38 27.88
CA HIS A 243 7.70 -1.60 28.98
C HIS A 243 8.23 -1.29 30.40
N THR A 244 9.32 -0.52 30.53
CA THR A 244 9.83 -0.04 31.83
C THR A 244 9.38 1.40 32.10
N LEU A 245 9.41 1.81 33.38
CA LEU A 245 9.11 3.20 33.75
C LEU A 245 10.03 4.21 33.07
N MET A 246 11.32 3.89 32.93
CA MET A 246 12.26 4.74 32.18
C MET A 246 11.79 4.92 30.73
N SER A 247 11.35 3.86 30.06
CA SER A 247 10.91 3.93 28.66
C SER A 247 9.67 4.78 28.46
N PHE A 248 8.69 4.68 29.37
CA PHE A 248 7.55 5.57 29.35
C PHE A 248 7.91 7.01 29.69
N ARG A 249 8.81 7.24 30.65
CA ARG A 249 9.29 8.60 30.97
C ARG A 249 10.00 9.25 29.79
N LYS A 250 10.90 8.51 29.13
CA LYS A 250 11.58 8.98 27.91
C LYS A 250 10.59 9.33 26.81
N ALA A 251 9.54 8.54 26.62
CA ALA A 251 8.48 8.86 25.67
C ALA A 251 7.71 10.16 26.04
N LEU A 252 7.43 10.40 27.33
CA LEU A 252 6.83 11.65 27.78
C LEU A 252 7.76 12.86 27.61
N GLU A 253 9.07 12.70 27.85
CA GLU A 253 10.09 13.74 27.60
C GLU A 253 10.12 14.16 26.13
N GLN A 254 9.83 13.25 25.19
CA GLN A 254 9.70 13.53 23.76
C GLN A 254 8.34 14.16 23.36
N LYS A 255 7.46 14.43 24.32
CA LYS A 255 6.13 15.04 24.12
C LYS A 255 5.28 14.25 23.12
N LEU A 256 5.30 12.91 23.23
CA LEU A 256 4.43 12.05 22.42
C LEU A 256 2.96 12.25 22.82
N TYR A 257 2.06 12.07 21.86
CA TYR A 257 0.61 12.18 22.08
C TYR A 257 0.09 11.08 23.02
N GLY A 258 0.66 9.87 22.88
CA GLY A 258 0.27 8.74 23.69
C GLY A 258 1.39 7.74 23.92
N LEU A 259 1.10 6.76 24.77
CA LEU A 259 1.95 5.61 25.06
C LEU A 259 1.15 4.34 24.78
N GLN A 260 1.80 3.34 24.19
CA GLN A 260 1.21 2.02 24.01
C GLN A 260 1.84 1.05 24.99
N ALA A 261 1.01 0.21 25.61
CA ALA A 261 1.45 -0.81 26.55
C ALA A 261 0.76 -2.16 26.29
N ASP A 262 1.49 -3.24 26.53
CA ASP A 262 0.98 -4.61 26.48
C ASP A 262 0.74 -5.09 27.90
N VAL A 263 -0.52 -5.30 28.26
CA VAL A 263 -0.94 -5.68 29.60
C VAL A 263 -1.19 -7.19 29.65
N THR A 264 -0.66 -7.83 30.68
CA THR A 264 -1.00 -9.20 31.10
C THR A 264 -1.23 -9.22 32.61
N ILE A 265 -1.46 -10.39 33.19
CA ILE A 265 -1.72 -10.57 34.64
C ILE A 265 -0.85 -11.68 35.21
N SER A 266 -0.37 -11.51 36.43
CA SER A 266 0.37 -12.51 37.17
C SER A 266 -0.54 -13.60 37.75
N LEU A 267 0.06 -14.70 38.20
CA LEU A 267 -0.68 -15.84 38.76
C LEU A 267 -1.49 -15.47 40.01
N ASP A 268 -0.99 -14.50 40.78
CA ASP A 268 -1.62 -13.92 41.98
C ASP A 268 -2.49 -12.68 41.68
N GLY A 269 -2.70 -12.34 40.40
CA GLY A 269 -3.75 -11.39 40.00
C GLY A 269 -3.30 -9.94 39.83
N VAL A 270 -2.01 -9.67 39.73
CA VAL A 270 -1.45 -8.32 39.55
C VAL A 270 -1.28 -8.01 38.06
N PRO A 271 -1.94 -6.97 37.50
CA PRO A 271 -1.71 -6.56 36.12
C PRO A 271 -0.33 -5.92 35.93
N PHE A 272 0.42 -6.40 34.95
CA PHE A 272 1.77 -5.92 34.64
C PHE A 272 2.04 -5.85 33.14
N LEU A 273 3.13 -5.17 32.78
CA LEU A 273 3.46 -4.86 31.39
C LEU A 273 4.47 -5.86 30.83
N MET A 274 4.07 -6.59 29.79
CA MET A 274 4.92 -7.57 29.13
C MET A 274 4.40 -7.89 27.73
N HIS A 275 5.27 -7.71 26.74
CA HIS A 275 4.96 -8.06 25.36
C HIS A 275 5.09 -9.57 25.11
N ASP A 276 6.07 -10.24 25.71
CA ASP A 276 6.41 -11.61 25.36
C ASP A 276 5.58 -12.64 26.12
N ALA A 277 5.54 -13.88 25.61
CA ALA A 277 4.89 -14.97 26.34
C ALA A 277 5.71 -15.42 27.56
N THR A 278 7.04 -15.34 27.49
CA THR A 278 7.99 -15.71 28.55
C THR A 278 8.90 -14.52 28.87
N LEU A 279 9.72 -14.65 29.92
CA LEU A 279 10.55 -13.54 30.43
C LEU A 279 11.99 -13.56 29.90
N ARG A 280 12.34 -14.50 29.02
CA ARG A 280 13.73 -14.80 28.63
C ARG A 280 14.44 -13.66 27.90
N ARG A 281 13.71 -12.94 27.03
CA ARG A 281 14.30 -11.91 26.17
C ARG A 281 14.58 -10.63 26.93
N THR A 282 13.66 -10.23 27.80
CA THR A 282 13.60 -8.89 28.39
C THR A 282 13.87 -8.87 29.89
N THR A 283 14.35 -9.97 30.46
CA THR A 283 14.73 -10.03 31.88
C THR A 283 15.92 -10.94 32.13
N ASN A 284 16.43 -10.94 33.36
CA ASN A 284 17.46 -11.88 33.84
C ASN A 284 16.89 -13.20 34.42
N VAL A 285 15.68 -13.62 34.03
CA VAL A 285 15.04 -14.85 34.57
C VAL A 285 15.90 -16.11 34.41
N GLU A 286 16.69 -16.21 33.34
CA GLU A 286 17.57 -17.37 33.11
C GLU A 286 18.72 -17.46 34.10
N GLU A 287 19.08 -16.34 34.72
CA GLU A 287 20.14 -16.25 35.73
C GLU A 287 19.56 -16.41 37.15
N GLU A 288 18.43 -15.76 37.45
CA GLU A 288 17.81 -15.78 38.78
C GLU A 288 16.94 -17.02 39.06
N PHE A 289 16.17 -17.48 38.06
CA PHE A 289 15.23 -18.60 38.19
C PHE A 289 15.20 -19.46 36.89
N PRO A 290 16.27 -20.21 36.60
CA PRO A 290 16.43 -20.95 35.33
C PRO A 290 15.26 -21.89 35.01
N GLU A 291 14.67 -22.52 36.04
CA GLU A 291 13.54 -23.44 35.94
C GLU A 291 12.22 -22.75 35.56
N LEU A 292 12.12 -21.44 35.78
CA LEU A 292 10.94 -20.63 35.46
C LEU A 292 11.07 -19.94 34.10
N ALA A 293 12.27 -19.87 33.51
CA ALA A 293 12.55 -19.10 32.31
C ALA A 293 11.64 -19.42 31.11
N ARG A 294 11.25 -20.70 30.95
CA ARG A 294 10.36 -21.14 29.86
C ARG A 294 8.88 -21.09 30.22
N ARG A 295 8.52 -20.83 31.48
CA ARG A 295 7.12 -20.72 31.88
C ARG A 295 6.51 -19.43 31.32
N PRO A 296 5.21 -19.44 30.98
CA PRO A 296 4.52 -18.22 30.60
C PRO A 296 4.64 -17.17 31.72
N ALA A 297 4.92 -15.91 31.37
CA ALA A 297 5.12 -14.83 32.33
C ALA A 297 3.91 -14.65 33.26
N SER A 298 2.70 -14.85 32.73
CA SER A 298 1.45 -14.79 33.50
C SER A 298 1.28 -15.93 34.50
N MET A 299 2.01 -17.04 34.36
CA MET A 299 1.93 -18.19 35.28
C MET A 299 2.90 -18.06 36.46
N LEU A 300 3.46 -16.87 36.70
CA LEU A 300 4.34 -16.57 37.83
C LEU A 300 3.68 -15.57 38.78
N ASN A 301 3.94 -15.70 40.08
CA ASN A 301 3.48 -14.73 41.08
C ASN A 301 4.25 -13.41 40.95
N TRP A 302 3.59 -12.31 41.29
CA TRP A 302 4.19 -10.98 41.28
C TRP A 302 5.44 -10.89 42.17
N THR A 303 5.46 -11.60 43.29
CA THR A 303 6.63 -11.66 44.19
C THR A 303 7.90 -12.18 43.53
N ILE A 304 7.77 -13.03 42.51
CA ILE A 304 8.89 -13.50 41.67
C ILE A 304 9.19 -12.45 40.59
N LEU A 305 8.15 -12.00 39.87
CA LEU A 305 8.29 -11.03 38.77
C LEU A 305 9.02 -9.75 39.19
N GLN A 306 8.69 -9.20 40.36
CA GLN A 306 9.28 -7.95 40.87
C GLN A 306 10.77 -8.07 41.23
N ARG A 307 11.30 -9.30 41.40
CA ARG A 307 12.71 -9.54 41.70
C ARG A 307 13.59 -9.51 40.45
N LEU A 308 12.99 -9.64 39.27
CA LEU A 308 13.72 -9.70 38.02
C LEU A 308 14.17 -8.30 37.57
N ASN A 309 15.39 -8.24 37.07
CA ASN A 309 15.89 -7.09 36.34
C ASN A 309 15.33 -7.13 34.91
N ALA A 310 14.71 -6.03 34.47
CA ALA A 310 14.14 -5.87 33.13
C ALA A 310 14.92 -4.84 32.26
N GLY A 311 16.16 -4.53 32.65
CA GLY A 311 16.95 -3.46 32.07
C GLY A 311 18.27 -3.88 31.42
N GLN A 312 19.04 -4.74 32.07
CA GLN A 312 20.39 -5.13 31.63
C GLN A 312 20.43 -5.73 30.21
N TRP A 313 19.40 -6.48 29.83
CA TRP A 313 19.28 -7.08 28.50
C TRP A 313 19.36 -6.03 27.38
N PHE A 314 18.80 -4.83 27.61
CA PHE A 314 18.74 -3.77 26.61
C PHE A 314 20.14 -3.33 26.19
N LEU A 315 21.06 -3.21 27.14
CA LEU A 315 22.44 -2.80 26.88
C LEU A 315 23.33 -3.95 26.43
N LYS A 316 23.04 -5.18 26.87
CA LYS A 316 23.76 -6.38 26.48
C LYS A 316 23.47 -6.77 25.03
N THR A 317 22.20 -6.68 24.62
CA THR A 317 21.74 -7.08 23.29
C THR A 317 21.72 -5.92 22.30
N ASP A 318 21.57 -4.69 22.79
CA ASP A 318 21.49 -3.45 21.99
C ASP A 318 20.57 -3.59 20.76
N PRO A 319 19.27 -3.87 20.98
CA PRO A 319 18.35 -4.28 19.91
C PRO A 319 18.14 -3.22 18.81
N PHE A 320 18.47 -1.96 19.09
CA PHE A 320 18.31 -0.84 18.15
C PHE A 320 19.64 -0.16 17.80
N TRP A 321 20.79 -0.69 18.24
CA TRP A 321 22.10 -0.06 18.08
C TRP A 321 22.18 1.37 18.65
N THR A 322 21.51 1.61 19.77
CA THR A 322 21.40 2.92 20.42
C THR A 322 22.06 2.98 21.80
N ALA A 323 22.49 1.84 22.36
CA ALA A 323 23.07 1.79 23.71
C ALA A 323 24.30 2.69 23.88
N SER A 324 25.11 2.84 22.83
CA SER A 324 26.29 3.72 22.80
C SER A 324 25.96 5.22 22.78
N SER A 325 24.74 5.58 22.38
CA SER A 325 24.25 6.96 22.33
C SER A 325 23.65 7.44 23.65
N LEU A 326 23.49 6.54 24.64
CA LEU A 326 22.96 6.91 25.94
C LEU A 326 23.96 7.72 26.77
N SER A 327 23.43 8.71 27.50
CA SER A 327 24.21 9.41 28.50
C SER A 327 24.67 8.45 29.61
N PRO A 328 25.77 8.73 30.34
CA PRO A 328 26.20 7.87 31.45
C PRO A 328 25.13 7.68 32.54
N SER A 329 24.27 8.68 32.77
CA SER A 329 23.12 8.57 33.69
C SER A 329 22.03 7.66 33.14
N ASP A 330 21.66 7.84 31.86
CA ASP A 330 20.64 6.99 31.22
C ASP A 330 21.10 5.55 31.12
N HIS A 331 22.40 5.33 30.89
CA HIS A 331 22.98 3.99 30.88
C HIS A 331 22.83 3.29 32.24
N ARG A 332 23.12 3.99 33.36
CA ARG A 332 22.93 3.44 34.71
C ARG A 332 21.46 3.20 35.04
N GLU A 333 20.57 4.10 34.64
CA GLU A 333 19.14 3.94 34.86
C GLU A 333 18.59 2.76 34.04
N ALA A 334 18.99 2.63 32.76
CA ALA A 334 18.58 1.54 31.88
C ALA A 334 19.02 0.18 32.44
N GLN A 335 20.20 0.07 33.05
CA GLN A 335 20.65 -1.16 33.72
C GLN A 335 19.76 -1.55 34.90
N ASN A 336 19.15 -0.59 35.58
CA ASN A 336 18.46 -0.82 36.85
C ASN A 336 16.94 -0.61 36.72
N GLN A 337 16.33 -1.30 35.76
CA GLN A 337 14.87 -1.32 35.59
C GLN A 337 14.26 -2.63 36.10
N SER A 338 13.01 -2.54 36.55
CA SER A 338 12.16 -3.67 36.94
C SER A 338 10.99 -3.84 35.96
N ILE A 339 10.31 -4.98 36.02
CA ILE A 339 9.03 -5.16 35.33
C ILE A 339 8.03 -4.13 35.89
N CYS A 340 7.36 -3.40 35.00
CA CYS A 340 6.42 -2.34 35.36
C CYS A 340 5.02 -2.92 35.61
N ARG A 341 4.37 -2.51 36.71
CA ARG A 341 2.94 -2.76 36.95
C ARG A 341 2.09 -1.81 36.12
N LEU A 342 0.87 -2.23 35.81
CA LEU A 342 -0.08 -1.34 35.14
C LEU A 342 -0.32 -0.06 35.95
N VAL A 343 -0.45 -0.17 37.27
CA VAL A 343 -0.70 0.98 38.16
C VAL A 343 0.43 2.01 38.11
N GLU A 344 1.68 1.57 37.96
CA GLU A 344 2.85 2.45 37.90
C GLU A 344 2.88 3.25 36.58
N LEU A 345 2.53 2.61 35.46
CA LEU A 345 2.33 3.32 34.19
C LEU A 345 1.17 4.32 34.29
N LEU A 346 0.05 3.93 34.92
CA LEU A 346 -1.11 4.80 35.06
C LEU A 346 -0.76 6.05 35.86
N GLU A 347 -0.05 5.91 36.98
CA GLU A 347 0.43 7.04 37.79
C GLU A 347 1.37 7.96 37.00
N LEU A 348 2.30 7.39 36.23
CA LEU A 348 3.25 8.16 35.43
C LEU A 348 2.57 8.94 34.29
N ALA A 349 1.63 8.31 33.59
CA ALA A 349 1.01 8.86 32.39
C ALA A 349 -0.20 9.79 32.67
N LYS A 350 -0.75 9.75 33.90
CA LYS A 350 -1.98 10.46 34.27
C LYS A 350 -1.87 11.96 34.00
N GLY A 351 -2.72 12.45 33.11
CA GLY A 351 -2.76 13.87 32.72
C GLY A 351 -1.68 14.30 31.71
N ASN A 352 -0.75 13.40 31.34
CA ASN A 352 0.37 13.72 30.47
C ASN A 352 0.25 13.11 29.07
N ALA A 353 -0.42 11.95 28.92
CA ALA A 353 -0.50 11.25 27.65
C ALA A 353 -1.77 10.39 27.52
N THR A 354 -2.15 10.12 26.27
CA THR A 354 -3.17 9.12 25.93
C THR A 354 -2.58 7.70 26.06
N LEU A 355 -3.33 6.74 26.60
CA LEU A 355 -2.90 5.34 26.73
C LEU A 355 -3.60 4.42 25.75
N LEU A 356 -2.81 3.75 24.91
CA LEU A 356 -3.25 2.68 24.04
C LEU A 356 -2.93 1.33 24.69
N LEU A 357 -3.96 0.62 25.15
CA LEU A 357 -3.76 -0.62 25.91
C LEU A 357 -4.10 -1.84 25.07
N ASN A 358 -3.11 -2.71 24.93
CA ASN A 358 -3.25 -4.00 24.28
C ASN A 358 -3.26 -5.11 25.34
N LEU A 359 -4.33 -5.88 25.43
CA LEU A 359 -4.44 -6.95 26.43
C LEU A 359 -3.97 -8.28 25.84
N ARG A 360 -3.02 -8.93 26.49
CA ARG A 360 -2.60 -10.30 26.18
C ARG A 360 -3.36 -11.27 27.07
N ASP A 361 -4.01 -12.24 26.45
CA ASP A 361 -4.70 -13.27 27.20
C ASP A 361 -3.70 -14.14 27.97
N PRO A 362 -3.97 -14.43 29.25
CA PRO A 362 -3.24 -15.48 29.92
C PRO A 362 -3.64 -16.86 29.34
N PRO A 363 -2.83 -17.91 29.58
CA PRO A 363 -3.12 -19.29 29.17
C PRO A 363 -4.49 -19.80 29.64
N ARG A 364 -5.01 -20.85 29.01
CA ARG A 364 -6.35 -21.38 29.28
C ARG A 364 -6.52 -21.84 30.73
N GLU A 365 -5.45 -22.40 31.29
CA GLU A 365 -5.35 -22.91 32.65
C GLU A 365 -5.16 -21.82 33.72
N HIS A 366 -5.00 -20.55 33.34
CA HIS A 366 -4.76 -19.47 34.29
C HIS A 366 -6.02 -19.15 35.11
N PRO A 367 -5.93 -18.98 36.45
CA PRO A 367 -7.09 -18.77 37.31
C PRO A 367 -7.92 -17.53 36.94
N TYR A 368 -7.25 -16.47 36.47
CA TYR A 368 -7.89 -15.23 36.04
C TYR A 368 -8.22 -15.18 34.54
N ARG A 369 -8.24 -16.30 33.82
CA ARG A 369 -8.48 -16.33 32.36
C ARG A 369 -9.78 -15.63 31.94
N SER A 370 -10.83 -15.78 32.72
CA SER A 370 -12.17 -15.22 32.47
C SER A 370 -12.37 -13.82 33.06
N SER A 371 -11.59 -13.45 34.08
CA SER A 371 -11.75 -12.19 34.84
C SER A 371 -10.64 -11.16 34.61
N PHE A 372 -9.56 -11.50 33.92
CA PHE A 372 -8.42 -10.60 33.64
C PHE A 372 -8.84 -9.26 33.03
N LEU A 373 -9.80 -9.27 32.10
CA LEU A 373 -10.32 -8.05 31.48
C LEU A 373 -10.98 -7.15 32.54
N ASN A 374 -11.81 -7.72 33.41
CA ASN A 374 -12.48 -6.99 34.48
C ASN A 374 -11.47 -6.43 35.49
N ILE A 375 -10.45 -7.21 35.88
CA ILE A 375 -9.39 -6.77 36.80
C ILE A 375 -8.61 -5.59 36.18
N THR A 376 -8.28 -5.68 34.90
CA THR A 376 -7.60 -4.60 34.18
C THR A 376 -8.47 -3.34 34.09
N LEU A 377 -9.76 -3.51 33.81
CA LEU A 377 -10.73 -2.41 33.75
C LEU A 377 -10.90 -1.74 35.12
N GLU A 378 -10.97 -2.53 36.19
CA GLU A 378 -11.06 -2.04 37.56
C GLU A 378 -9.79 -1.28 37.98
N ALA A 379 -8.60 -1.78 37.63
CA ALA A 379 -7.34 -1.08 37.86
C ALA A 379 -7.31 0.29 37.14
N LEU A 380 -7.81 0.36 35.91
CA LEU A 380 -7.91 1.62 35.16
C LEU A 380 -8.87 2.60 35.82
N LEU A 381 -10.07 2.15 36.16
CA LEU A 381 -11.10 3.01 36.73
C LEU A 381 -10.72 3.48 38.14
N SER A 382 -10.16 2.60 38.97
CA SER A 382 -9.72 2.93 40.34
C SER A 382 -8.52 3.87 40.39
N SER A 383 -7.63 3.85 39.39
CA SER A 383 -6.50 4.78 39.30
C SER A 383 -6.92 6.26 39.11
N GLY A 384 -8.18 6.49 38.72
CA GLY A 384 -8.70 7.80 38.34
C GLY A 384 -8.03 8.35 37.07
N PHE A 385 -7.48 7.49 36.22
CA PHE A 385 -6.96 7.87 34.91
C PHE A 385 -8.11 8.41 34.04
N PRO A 386 -7.95 9.56 33.34
CA PRO A 386 -9.04 10.14 32.56
C PRO A 386 -9.54 9.18 31.48
N GLN A 387 -10.83 8.80 31.53
CA GLN A 387 -11.37 7.79 30.62
C GLN A 387 -11.21 8.16 29.14
N HIS A 388 -11.38 9.44 28.79
CA HIS A 388 -11.24 9.95 27.42
C HIS A 388 -9.81 9.85 26.87
N GLN A 389 -8.81 9.64 27.74
CA GLN A 389 -7.41 9.41 27.35
C GLN A 389 -7.08 7.91 27.20
N VAL A 390 -8.07 7.01 27.30
CA VAL A 390 -7.84 5.57 27.11
C VAL A 390 -8.33 5.15 25.74
N LEU A 391 -7.40 4.69 24.90
CA LEU A 391 -7.65 4.02 23.64
C LEU A 391 -7.70 2.50 23.90
N TRP A 392 -8.90 1.94 23.84
CA TRP A 392 -9.20 0.55 24.17
C TRP A 392 -9.18 -0.33 22.90
N LEU A 393 -8.09 -1.09 22.71
CA LEU A 393 -7.94 -2.02 21.58
C LEU A 393 -8.74 -3.33 21.69
N PRO A 394 -8.97 -3.93 22.88
CA PRO A 394 -9.61 -5.24 22.93
C PRO A 394 -11.02 -5.25 22.30
N ASN A 395 -11.21 -6.11 21.30
CA ASN A 395 -12.50 -6.31 20.65
C ASN A 395 -13.52 -7.07 21.53
N ARG A 396 -13.03 -7.83 22.52
CA ARG A 396 -13.89 -8.64 23.39
C ARG A 396 -14.58 -7.80 24.44
N GLN A 397 -15.85 -8.15 24.70
CA GLN A 397 -16.69 -7.51 25.72
C GLN A 397 -16.85 -5.99 25.54
N ARG A 398 -16.70 -5.45 24.32
CA ARG A 398 -16.95 -4.03 24.02
C ARG A 398 -18.29 -3.50 24.54
N PRO A 399 -19.43 -4.24 24.46
CA PRO A 399 -20.68 -3.77 25.04
C PRO A 399 -20.60 -3.53 26.56
N LEU A 400 -19.87 -4.39 27.27
CA LEU A 400 -19.62 -4.24 28.71
C LEU A 400 -18.73 -3.03 28.98
N VAL A 401 -17.61 -2.90 28.25
CA VAL A 401 -16.66 -1.79 28.44
C VAL A 401 -17.34 -0.45 28.16
N ARG A 402 -18.16 -0.34 27.10
CA ARG A 402 -18.94 0.88 26.82
C ARG A 402 -19.92 1.22 27.94
N LYS A 403 -20.49 0.22 28.60
CA LYS A 403 -21.43 0.42 29.71
C LYS A 403 -20.72 0.89 30.98
N VAL A 404 -19.55 0.34 31.29
CA VAL A 404 -18.84 0.58 32.56
C VAL A 404 -17.83 1.74 32.46
N ALA A 405 -17.23 1.94 31.28
CA ALA A 405 -16.26 2.98 30.98
C ALA A 405 -16.63 3.70 29.67
N PRO A 406 -17.75 4.45 29.64
CA PRO A 406 -18.25 5.09 28.43
C PRO A 406 -17.28 6.12 27.82
N GLY A 407 -16.34 6.64 28.61
CA GLY A 407 -15.33 7.58 28.11
C GLY A 407 -14.19 6.92 27.32
N PHE A 408 -14.04 5.59 27.34
CA PHE A 408 -12.96 4.93 26.60
C PHE A 408 -13.19 5.00 25.08
N GLN A 409 -12.17 5.42 24.34
CA GLN A 409 -12.19 5.43 22.88
C GLN A 409 -11.95 4.02 22.36
N GLN A 410 -12.92 3.46 21.63
CA GLN A 410 -12.84 2.09 21.13
C GLN A 410 -12.02 2.07 19.83
N MET A 411 -10.88 1.37 19.85
CA MET A 411 -10.00 1.23 18.69
C MET A 411 -10.11 -0.17 18.10
N SER A 412 -9.96 -0.29 16.79
CA SER A 412 -9.79 -1.59 16.12
C SER A 412 -8.30 -1.91 16.00
N GLY A 413 -7.95 -3.18 16.19
CA GLY A 413 -6.62 -3.69 15.91
C GLY A 413 -6.70 -5.19 15.64
N SER A 414 -6.08 -5.63 14.55
CA SER A 414 -5.72 -7.04 14.32
C SER A 414 -4.31 -7.27 14.85
N LYS A 415 -4.07 -8.44 15.46
CA LYS A 415 -2.73 -8.94 15.73
C LYS A 415 -2.31 -9.90 14.63
#